data_AF-A0A7S3DQ16-F1
#
_entry.id   AF-A0A7S3DQ16-F1
#
_cell.length_a   1.000
_cell.length_b   1.000
_cell.length_c   1.000
_cell.angle_alpha   90.00
_cell.angle_beta   90.00
_cell.angle_gamma   90.00
#
_symmetry.space_group_name_H-M   'P 1'
#
loop_
_entity.id
_entity.type
_entity.pdbx_description
1 polymer ?
#
loop_
_entity_poly.entity_id
_entity_poly.type
_entity_poly.pdbx_seq_one_letter_code
_entity_poly.pdbx_strand_id
1 'polypeptide(L)'
;ADDASLQLVSSLLQNKALQHWMLIAAYRSNEVDDDHPFCQKLQKPLLEHSTGAEEDKDPKHETGCTTLEISSLSPDAVGQFIADSIDRSVDDVQAITEAVYTKTLGNIFFVQQAIQELVRRNAIYYEVMCFMWQ
;
A
#
# COMPACT_ATOMS: atom_id res chain seq x y z
N ALA A 1 -14.74 -1.29 9.80
CA ALA A 1 -16.06 -1.09 9.19
C ALA A 1 -17.10 -1.77 10.07
N ASP A 2 -18.26 -1.17 10.22
CA ASP A 2 -19.36 -1.81 10.95
C ASP A 2 -20.03 -2.90 10.09
N ASP A 3 -20.87 -3.71 10.74
CA ASP A 3 -21.50 -4.84 10.08
C ASP A 3 -22.43 -4.43 8.93
N ALA A 4 -23.16 -3.33 9.11
CA ALA A 4 -24.06 -2.78 8.11
C ALA A 4 -23.32 -2.37 6.82
N SER A 5 -22.14 -1.75 6.95
CA SER A 5 -21.31 -1.41 5.79
C SER A 5 -20.81 -2.66 5.06
N LEU A 6 -20.38 -3.69 5.79
CA LEU A 6 -19.91 -4.95 5.18
C LEU A 6 -21.04 -5.69 4.45
N GLN A 7 -22.25 -5.70 5.01
CA GLN A 7 -23.43 -6.28 4.36
C GLN A 7 -23.80 -5.52 3.08
N LEU A 8 -23.73 -4.18 3.10
CA LEU A 8 -23.97 -3.36 1.91
C LEU A 8 -22.95 -3.71 0.82
N VAL A 9 -21.66 -3.73 1.13
CA VAL A 9 -20.60 -4.06 0.18
C VAL A 9 -20.79 -5.47 -0.38
N SER A 10 -21.13 -6.45 0.46
CA SER A 10 -21.42 -7.83 0.02
C SER A 10 -22.61 -7.89 -0.95
N SER A 11 -23.67 -7.11 -0.67
CA SER A 11 -24.84 -7.01 -1.55
C SER A 11 -24.50 -6.38 -2.89
N LEU A 12 -23.60 -5.39 -2.91
CA LEU A 12 -23.10 -4.78 -4.15
C LEU A 12 -22.23 -5.78 -4.94
N LEU A 13 -21.39 -6.57 -4.27
CA LEU A 13 -20.56 -7.66 -4.85
C LEU A 13 -21.38 -8.69 -5.61
N GLN A 14 -22.58 -9.02 -5.10
CA GLN A 14 -23.45 -10.05 -5.66
C GLN A 14 -24.42 -9.50 -6.73
N ASN A 15 -24.51 -8.18 -6.89
CA ASN A 15 -25.47 -7.57 -7.79
C ASN A 15 -24.99 -7.58 -9.25
N LYS A 16 -25.46 -8.57 -10.02
CA LYS A 16 -25.16 -8.74 -11.46
C LYS A 16 -25.57 -7.55 -12.34
N ALA A 17 -26.43 -6.65 -11.87
CA ALA A 17 -26.80 -5.45 -12.62
C ALA A 17 -25.69 -4.38 -12.60
N LEU A 18 -24.77 -4.43 -11.62
CA LEU A 18 -23.64 -3.50 -11.52
C LEU A 18 -22.48 -3.97 -12.40
N GLN A 19 -22.24 -3.25 -13.50
CA GLN A 19 -21.25 -3.66 -14.53
C GLN A 19 -19.88 -3.00 -14.37
N HIS A 20 -19.78 -1.86 -13.68
CA HIS A 20 -18.56 -1.02 -13.68
C HIS A 20 -18.19 -0.52 -12.30
N TRP A 21 -17.51 -1.37 -11.53
CA TRP A 21 -17.04 -0.98 -10.21
C TRP A 21 -15.88 -1.86 -9.77
N MET A 22 -15.07 -1.32 -8.86
CA MET A 22 -13.92 -2.00 -8.27
C MET A 22 -13.87 -1.64 -6.80
N LEU A 23 -13.73 -2.63 -5.93
CA LEU A 23 -13.51 -2.43 -4.50
C LEU A 23 -12.02 -2.56 -4.20
N ILE A 24 -11.44 -1.51 -3.62
CA ILE A 24 -10.12 -1.58 -3.01
C ILE A 24 -10.32 -1.58 -1.49
N ALA A 25 -9.97 -2.69 -0.85
CA ALA A 25 -9.98 -2.81 0.61
C ALA A 25 -8.54 -2.81 1.13
N ALA A 26 -8.24 -1.89 2.04
CA ALA A 26 -6.97 -1.83 2.74
C ALA A 26 -7.20 -2.08 4.23
N TYR A 27 -6.41 -2.97 4.81
CA TYR A 27 -6.50 -3.31 6.22
C TYR A 27 -5.12 -3.69 6.78
N ARG A 28 -4.98 -3.66 8.10
CA ARG A 28 -3.77 -4.09 8.79
C ARG A 28 -3.87 -5.59 9.04
N SER A 29 -2.95 -6.38 8.47
CA SER A 29 -2.94 -7.84 8.60
C SER A 29 -2.88 -8.31 10.07
N ASN A 30 -2.32 -7.49 10.97
CA ASN A 30 -2.23 -7.80 12.38
C ASN A 30 -3.49 -7.44 13.20
N GLU A 31 -4.50 -6.81 12.60
CA GLU A 31 -5.77 -6.42 13.26
C GLU A 31 -6.99 -7.16 12.69
N VAL A 32 -6.78 -7.89 11.60
CA VAL A 32 -7.83 -8.58 10.85
C VAL A 32 -7.41 -10.03 10.71
N ASP A 33 -7.82 -10.84 11.67
CA ASP A 33 -7.62 -12.29 11.66
C ASP A 33 -8.70 -13.01 10.84
N ASP A 34 -8.60 -14.33 10.76
CA ASP A 34 -9.54 -15.18 10.02
C ASP A 34 -10.99 -15.11 10.54
N ASP A 35 -11.17 -14.70 11.80
CA ASP A 35 -12.46 -14.58 12.48
C ASP A 35 -13.05 -13.17 12.38
N HIS A 36 -12.29 -12.21 11.89
CA HIS A 36 -12.74 -10.85 11.71
C HIS A 36 -13.92 -10.78 10.72
N PRO A 37 -14.98 -9.98 11.00
CA PRO A 37 -16.18 -9.90 10.16
C PRO A 37 -15.90 -9.60 8.67
N PHE A 38 -14.89 -8.78 8.40
CA PHE A 38 -14.42 -8.52 7.02
C PHE A 38 -13.96 -9.80 6.31
N CYS A 39 -13.14 -10.63 6.97
CA CYS A 39 -12.62 -11.86 6.39
C CYS A 39 -13.74 -12.86 6.11
N GLN A 40 -14.63 -13.06 7.08
CA GLN A 40 -15.73 -14.02 6.96
C GLN A 40 -16.79 -13.59 5.93
N LYS A 41 -17.17 -12.30 5.90
CA LYS A 41 -18.30 -11.82 5.09
C LYS A 41 -17.93 -11.33 3.70
N LEU A 42 -16.67 -10.93 3.49
CA LEU A 42 -16.20 -10.41 2.20
C LEU A 42 -15.05 -11.24 1.63
N GLN A 43 -13.92 -11.33 2.34
CA GLN A 43 -12.69 -11.86 1.75
C GLN A 43 -12.79 -13.35 1.38
N LYS A 44 -13.20 -14.22 2.30
CA LYS A 44 -13.29 -15.67 2.07
C LYS A 44 -14.25 -16.02 0.92
N PRO A 45 -15.51 -15.53 0.89
CA PRO A 45 -16.42 -15.78 -0.22
C PRO A 45 -15.84 -15.33 -1.58
N LEU A 46 -15.19 -14.16 -1.63
CA LEU A 46 -14.61 -13.65 -2.85
C LEU A 46 -13.43 -14.49 -3.35
N LEU A 47 -12.59 -15.00 -2.44
CA LEU A 47 -11.47 -15.88 -2.78
C LEU A 47 -11.97 -17.23 -3.29
N GLU A 48 -13.00 -17.82 -2.66
CA GLU A 48 -13.62 -19.07 -3.09
C GLU A 48 -14.18 -18.98 -4.52
N HIS A 49 -14.84 -17.87 -4.85
CA HIS A 49 -15.35 -17.62 -6.20
C HIS A 49 -14.25 -17.41 -7.26
N SER A 50 -13.03 -17.10 -6.83
CA SER A 50 -11.86 -16.88 -7.68
C SER A 50 -11.12 -18.18 -8.01
N THR A 51 -11.25 -19.23 -7.18
CA THR A 51 -10.54 -20.52 -7.34
C THR A 51 -11.39 -21.66 -7.91
N GLY A 52 -12.70 -21.44 -8.07
CA GLY A 52 -13.64 -22.42 -8.62
C GLY A 52 -13.54 -22.55 -10.14
N ALA A 53 -12.90 -23.62 -10.60
CA ALA A 53 -13.13 -24.21 -11.92
C ALA A 53 -14.59 -24.71 -11.99
N GLU A 54 -15.50 -23.86 -12.46
CA GLU A 54 -16.86 -24.29 -12.79
C GLU A 54 -17.19 -23.83 -14.21
N GLU A 55 -17.51 -24.83 -15.04
CA GLU A 55 -17.63 -24.83 -16.50
C GLU A 55 -18.84 -24.03 -17.05
N ASP A 56 -19.52 -23.26 -16.21
CA ASP A 56 -20.76 -22.53 -16.53
C ASP A 56 -20.67 -21.06 -16.06
N LYS A 57 -19.79 -20.26 -16.69
CA LYS A 57 -19.77 -18.81 -16.47
C LYS A 57 -19.94 -18.03 -17.77
N ASP A 58 -20.96 -17.18 -17.78
CA ASP A 58 -21.05 -16.01 -18.64
C ASP A 58 -19.73 -15.22 -18.50
N PRO A 59 -18.90 -15.07 -19.55
CA PRO A 59 -17.54 -14.50 -19.46
C PRO A 59 -17.49 -13.01 -19.10
N LYS A 60 -18.65 -12.40 -18.78
CA LYS A 60 -18.77 -10.97 -18.46
C LYS A 60 -18.74 -10.67 -16.96
N HIS A 61 -18.86 -11.65 -16.07
CA HIS A 61 -19.05 -11.44 -14.63
C HIS A 61 -18.18 -12.38 -13.78
N GLU A 62 -16.85 -12.32 -13.97
CA GLU A 62 -15.91 -12.89 -13.00
C GLU A 62 -15.60 -11.87 -11.91
N THR A 63 -16.23 -12.02 -10.73
CA THR A 63 -15.87 -11.26 -9.54
C THR A 63 -14.61 -11.85 -8.91
N GLY A 64 -13.46 -11.64 -9.55
CA GLY A 64 -12.16 -12.06 -9.02
C GLY A 64 -11.69 -11.16 -7.88
N CYS A 65 -11.09 -11.74 -6.85
CA CYS A 65 -10.45 -10.99 -5.77
C CYS A 65 -8.94 -11.23 -5.77
N THR A 66 -8.18 -10.13 -5.80
CA THR A 66 -6.72 -10.15 -5.72
C THR A 66 -6.29 -9.54 -4.40
N THR A 67 -5.50 -10.30 -3.63
CA THR A 67 -4.86 -9.81 -2.41
C THR A 67 -3.45 -9.31 -2.75
N LEU A 68 -3.15 -8.07 -2.37
CA LEU A 68 -1.81 -7.49 -2.49
C LEU A 68 -1.28 -7.20 -1.08
N GLU A 69 -0.22 -7.90 -0.68
CA GLU A 69 0.49 -7.59 0.56
C GLU A 69 1.45 -6.42 0.33
N ILE A 70 1.28 -5.36 1.11
CA ILE A 70 2.12 -4.16 1.04
C ILE A 70 3.15 -4.23 2.17
N SER A 71 4.37 -4.59 1.80
CA SER A 71 5.51 -4.64 2.72
C SER A 71 6.19 -3.28 2.88
N SER A 72 7.08 -3.17 3.88
CA SER A 72 8.03 -2.07 3.97
C SER A 72 8.85 -1.92 2.68
N LEU A 73 9.28 -0.70 2.40
CA LEU A 73 10.14 -0.39 1.26
C LEU A 73 11.46 -1.16 1.35
N SER A 74 11.99 -1.59 0.20
CA SER A 74 13.36 -2.09 0.11
C SER A 74 14.38 -0.94 0.30
N PRO A 75 15.66 -1.23 0.58
CA PRO A 75 16.71 -0.22 0.61
C PRO A 75 16.74 0.62 -0.67
N ASP A 76 16.62 -0.04 -1.82
CA ASP A 76 16.63 0.63 -3.14
C ASP A 76 15.41 1.54 -3.30
N ALA A 77 14.23 1.11 -2.86
CA ALA A 77 13.02 1.93 -2.91
C ALA A 77 13.08 3.12 -1.94
N VAL A 78 13.71 2.97 -0.78
CA VAL A 78 14.00 4.10 0.12
C VAL A 78 14.98 5.08 -0.55
N GLY A 79 16.02 4.57 -1.21
CA GLY A 79 16.98 5.41 -1.93
C GLY A 79 16.34 6.18 -3.07
N GLN A 80 15.51 5.52 -3.88
CA GLN A 80 14.75 6.18 -4.93
C GLN A 80 13.78 7.22 -4.35
N PHE A 81 13.08 6.90 -3.26
CA PHE A 81 12.18 7.84 -2.60
C PHE A 81 12.90 9.10 -2.11
N ILE A 82 14.09 8.95 -1.52
CA ILE A 82 14.90 10.09 -1.06
C ILE A 82 15.41 10.89 -2.26
N ALA A 83 15.99 10.21 -3.26
CA ALA A 83 16.50 10.81 -4.49
C ALA A 83 15.44 11.68 -5.19
N ASP A 84 14.23 11.13 -5.38
CA ASP A 84 13.09 11.84 -5.99
C ASP A 84 12.62 13.01 -5.12
N SER A 85 12.71 12.89 -3.79
CA SER A 85 12.27 13.94 -2.86
C SER A 85 13.18 15.17 -2.87
N ILE A 86 14.47 14.99 -3.19
CA ILE A 86 15.46 16.07 -3.14
C ILE A 86 16.13 16.36 -4.50
N ASP A 87 15.57 15.82 -5.59
CA ASP A 87 16.06 15.98 -6.97
C ASP A 87 17.56 15.65 -7.11
N ARG A 88 17.94 14.48 -6.60
CA ARG A 88 19.31 13.94 -6.65
C ARG A 88 19.34 12.56 -7.28
N SER A 89 20.52 12.09 -7.66
CA SER A 89 20.68 10.70 -8.08
C SER A 89 20.66 9.76 -6.88
N VAL A 90 20.33 8.48 -7.11
CA VAL A 90 20.37 7.44 -6.07
C VAL A 90 21.79 7.29 -5.48
N ASP A 91 22.81 7.50 -6.32
CA ASP A 91 24.22 7.47 -5.91
C ASP A 91 24.56 8.61 -4.94
N ASP A 92 24.06 9.83 -5.19
CA ASP A 92 24.30 10.99 -4.31
C ASP A 92 23.68 10.81 -2.92
N VAL A 93 22.56 10.08 -2.84
CA VAL A 93 21.81 9.89 -1.59
C VAL A 93 22.11 8.57 -0.89
N GLN A 94 23.08 7.79 -1.36
CA GLN A 94 23.36 6.46 -0.84
C GLN A 94 23.64 6.46 0.67
N ALA A 95 24.47 7.40 1.15
CA ALA A 95 24.82 7.51 2.57
C ALA A 95 23.60 7.86 3.45
N ILE A 96 22.73 8.76 2.97
CA ILE A 96 21.48 9.12 3.66
C ILE A 96 20.53 7.93 3.67
N THR A 97 20.42 7.23 2.54
CA THR A 97 19.60 6.04 2.37
C THR A 97 19.97 4.95 3.36
N GLU A 98 21.27 4.64 3.51
CA GLU A 98 21.74 3.63 4.45
C GLU A 98 21.42 4.02 5.91
N ALA A 99 21.65 5.29 6.28
CA ALA A 99 21.37 5.79 7.62
C ALA A 99 19.87 5.76 7.94
N VAL A 100 19.02 6.21 7.01
CA VAL A 100 17.56 6.22 7.15
C VAL A 100 17.04 4.79 7.18
N TYR A 101 17.45 3.93 6.26
CA TYR A 101 16.98 2.55 6.18
C TYR A 101 17.32 1.76 7.44
N THR A 102 18.55 1.90 7.96
CA THR A 102 18.97 1.21 9.19
C THR A 102 18.10 1.56 10.41
N LYS A 103 17.57 2.78 10.46
CA LYS A 103 16.70 3.24 11.57
C LYS A 103 15.23 2.92 11.37
N THR A 104 14.78 2.82 10.13
CA THR A 104 13.35 2.77 9.78
C THR A 104 12.91 1.41 9.27
N LEU A 105 13.86 0.57 8.86
CA LEU A 105 13.65 -0.75 8.25
C LEU A 105 12.62 -0.69 7.11
N GLY A 106 12.68 0.38 6.29
CA GLY A 106 11.82 0.58 5.14
C GLY A 106 10.38 0.99 5.45
N ASN A 107 10.01 1.17 6.72
CA ASN A 107 8.67 1.64 7.05
C ASN A 107 8.48 3.09 6.57
N ILE A 108 7.61 3.30 5.58
CA ILE A 108 7.46 4.60 4.90
C ILE A 108 7.14 5.75 5.87
N PHE A 109 6.34 5.51 6.91
CA PHE A 109 6.04 6.55 7.90
C PHE A 109 7.31 7.00 8.61
N PHE A 110 8.14 6.05 9.08
CA PHE A 110 9.40 6.38 9.74
C PHE A 110 10.44 6.94 8.78
N VAL A 111 10.48 6.50 7.52
CA VAL A 111 11.34 7.09 6.46
C VAL A 111 11.01 8.58 6.29
N GLN A 112 9.73 8.92 6.15
CA GLN A 112 9.29 10.32 6.05
C GLN A 112 9.66 11.14 7.29
N GLN A 113 9.43 10.59 8.49
CA GLN A 113 9.80 11.26 9.73
C GLN A 113 11.32 11.47 9.85
N ALA A 114 12.12 10.50 9.43
CA ALA A 114 13.57 10.60 9.44
C ALA A 114 14.06 11.72 8.50
N ILE A 115 13.53 11.80 7.28
CA ILE A 115 13.88 12.87 6.32
C ILE A 115 13.45 14.23 6.86
N GLN A 116 12.23 14.35 7.39
CA GLN A 116 11.75 15.59 8.00
C GLN A 116 12.65 16.03 9.17
N GLU A 117 13.13 15.07 9.98
CA GLU A 117 14.03 15.35 11.09
C GLU A 117 15.43 15.79 10.60
N LEU A 118 15.94 15.22 9.50
CA LEU A 118 17.19 15.67 8.88
C LEU A 118 17.07 17.12 8.38
N VAL A 119 15.95 17.47 7.76
CA VAL A 119 15.67 18.85 7.35
C VAL A 119 15.56 19.77 8.56
N ARG A 120 14.81 19.37 9.60
CA ARG A 120 14.64 20.16 10.82
C ARG A 120 15.97 20.44 11.54
N ARG A 121 16.93 19.51 11.44
CA ARG A 121 18.29 19.66 12.01
C ARG A 121 19.27 20.38 11.09
N ASN A 122 18.85 20.82 9.90
CA ASN A 122 19.73 21.33 8.83
C ASN A 122 20.84 20.35 8.45
N ALA A 123 20.60 19.04 8.60
CA ALA A 123 21.49 18.00 8.08
C ALA A 123 21.26 17.78 6.58
N ILE A 124 20.05 18.07 6.11
CA ILE A 124 19.69 18.24 4.71
C ILE A 124 19.02 19.61 4.59
N TYR A 125 19.38 20.43 3.61
CA TYR A 125 18.79 21.74 3.43
C TYR A 125 18.77 22.16 1.96
N TYR A 126 17.83 23.03 1.62
CA TYR A 126 17.74 23.58 0.28
C TYR A 126 18.61 24.84 0.18
N GLU A 127 19.69 24.77 -0.59
CA GLU A 127 20.58 25.90 -0.85
C GLU A 127 19.98 26.80 -1.94
N VAL A 128 19.50 27.97 -1.53
CA VAL A 128 18.76 28.89 -2.40
C VAL A 128 19.67 29.51 -3.46
N MET A 129 20.96 29.70 -3.18
CA MET A 129 21.88 30.33 -4.14
C MET A 129 22.15 29.43 -5.36
N CYS A 130 22.07 28.12 -5.17
CA CYS A 130 22.34 27.12 -6.22
C CYS A 130 21.08 26.36 -6.66
N PHE A 131 19.92 26.64 -6.06
CA PHE A 131 18.64 25.95 -6.29
C PHE A 131 18.71 24.42 -6.14
N MET A 132 19.48 23.94 -5.17
CA MET A 132 19.72 22.51 -4.99
C MET A 132 19.68 22.11 -3.51
N TRP A 133 19.26 20.87 -3.24
CA TRP A 133 19.40 20.26 -1.92
C TRP A 133 20.84 19.84 -1.65
N GLN A 134 21.32 20.09 -0.43
CA GLN A 134 22.62 19.67 0.09
C GLN A 134 22.46 18.88 1.39
#